data_AF-A0AAV2MC55-F1
#
_entry.id   AF-A0AAV2MC55-F1
#
_cell.length_a   1.000
_cell.length_b   1.000
_cell.length_c   1.000
_cell.angle_alpha   90.00
_cell.angle_beta   90.00
_cell.angle_gamma   90.00
#
_symmetry.space_group_name_H-M   'P 1'
#
loop_
_entity.id
_entity.type
_entity.pdbx_description
1 polymer ?
#
loop_
_entity_poly.entity_id
_entity_poly.type
_entity_poly.pdbx_seq_one_letter_code
_entity_poly.pdbx_strand_id
1 'polypeptide(L)'
;MQRKDLLCPTSGNKSRANHIAAFGHQRAKQRDRISFRYPNLHSSIMADAIESKIKNYRTAPFDSRFPNTNQTRNCFQNYLDFHRCNKALSEKDQDTSPCDWYQRVYKSICPSVWVNNWDEGIEGGSFAGRV
;
A
#
# COMPACT_ATOMS: atom_id res chain seq x y z
N MET A 1 27.03 -10.95 49.30
CA MET A 1 28.25 -11.66 48.86
C MET A 1 27.90 -13.12 48.58
N GLN A 2 27.23 -13.38 47.45
CA GLN A 2 26.77 -14.70 47.03
C GLN A 2 27.67 -15.23 45.91
N ARG A 3 27.95 -16.53 45.98
CA ARG A 3 29.03 -17.26 45.31
C ARG A 3 28.64 -17.69 43.89
N LYS A 4 29.59 -17.46 42.97
CA LYS A 4 30.16 -18.37 41.96
C LYS A 4 29.19 -19.25 41.14
N ASP A 5 28.90 -18.74 39.96
CA ASP A 5 29.00 -19.34 38.63
C ASP A 5 29.32 -20.84 38.43
N LEU A 6 28.53 -21.40 37.50
CA LEU A 6 28.85 -22.36 36.44
C LEU A 6 29.41 -23.74 36.79
N LEU A 7 28.62 -24.78 36.50
CA LEU A 7 28.90 -25.80 35.47
C LEU A 7 27.77 -26.86 35.46
N CYS A 8 27.12 -27.04 34.31
CA CYS A 8 26.22 -28.17 34.05
C CYS A 8 26.92 -29.16 33.10
N PRO A 9 26.93 -30.47 33.40
CA PRO A 9 27.58 -31.47 32.54
C PRO A 9 26.70 -31.88 31.35
N THR A 10 27.37 -32.16 30.24
CA THR A 10 26.81 -32.60 28.96
C THR A 10 26.54 -34.10 28.87
N SER A 11 25.42 -34.41 28.20
CA SER A 11 25.15 -35.56 27.30
C SER A 11 25.15 -37.00 27.85
N GLY A 12 24.09 -37.75 27.51
CA GLY A 12 24.06 -39.21 27.64
C GLY A 12 22.69 -39.82 27.35
N ASN A 13 22.50 -40.27 26.11
CA ASN A 13 21.26 -40.70 25.47
C ASN A 13 20.73 -42.08 25.94
N LYS A 14 19.40 -42.27 26.10
CA LYS A 14 18.71 -43.51 25.70
C LYS A 14 17.18 -43.36 25.60
N SER A 15 16.72 -43.47 24.36
CA SER A 15 15.39 -43.85 23.86
C SER A 15 14.26 -44.17 24.86
N ARG A 16 13.14 -43.47 24.68
CA ARG A 16 11.87 -44.10 24.27
C ARG A 16 10.90 -43.04 23.74
N ALA A 17 10.61 -43.12 22.45
CA ALA A 17 9.59 -42.34 21.78
C ALA A 17 8.20 -42.86 22.17
N ASN A 18 7.28 -41.94 22.50
CA ASN A 18 6.03 -41.70 21.77
C ASN A 18 5.04 -40.94 22.66
N HIS A 19 4.23 -40.10 21.98
CA HIS A 19 3.20 -39.20 22.50
C HIS A 19 3.70 -37.88 23.10
N ILE A 20 3.80 -36.86 22.25
CA ILE A 20 2.88 -35.71 22.24
C ILE A 20 2.99 -35.08 20.85
N ALA A 21 1.86 -35.10 20.14
CA ALA A 21 1.73 -34.55 18.80
C ALA A 21 1.96 -33.03 18.78
N ALA A 22 2.45 -32.58 17.64
CA ALA A 22 2.71 -31.20 17.25
C ALA A 22 1.63 -30.20 17.71
N PHE A 23 2.01 -29.20 18.51
CA PHE A 23 1.32 -27.90 18.52
C PHE A 23 1.76 -27.08 17.31
N GLY A 24 1.45 -27.58 16.11
CA GLY A 24 1.34 -26.75 14.94
C GLY A 24 0.12 -25.86 15.13
N HIS A 25 0.30 -24.59 15.47
CA HIS A 25 -0.76 -23.59 15.31
C HIS A 25 -0.98 -23.35 13.82
N GLN A 26 -1.67 -24.29 13.17
CA GLN A 26 -2.38 -24.01 11.94
C GLN A 26 -3.50 -23.03 12.30
N ARG A 27 -3.22 -21.73 12.10
CA ARG A 27 -4.28 -20.77 11.78
C ARG A 27 -4.85 -21.19 10.42
N ALA A 28 -5.70 -22.20 10.44
CA ALA A 28 -6.64 -22.45 9.37
C ALA A 28 -7.43 -21.14 9.21
N LYS A 29 -7.27 -20.47 8.07
CA LYS A 29 -8.10 -19.33 7.70
C LYS A 29 -9.53 -19.84 7.67
N GLN A 30 -10.29 -19.60 8.74
CA GLN A 30 -11.73 -19.62 8.72
C GLN A 30 -12.11 -18.69 7.56
N ARG A 31 -12.44 -19.25 6.39
CA ARG A 31 -12.95 -18.46 5.27
C ARG A 31 -14.35 -18.03 5.71
N ASP A 32 -14.45 -16.80 6.22
CA ASP A 32 -15.71 -16.25 6.72
C ASP A 32 -16.82 -16.47 5.68
N ARG A 33 -17.97 -17.01 6.13
CA ARG A 33 -19.15 -17.31 5.30
C ARG A 33 -19.61 -16.12 4.45
N ILE A 34 -19.29 -14.90 4.89
CA ILE A 34 -19.57 -13.63 4.22
C ILE A 34 -18.82 -13.52 2.89
N SER A 35 -17.55 -13.96 2.83
CA SER A 35 -16.71 -13.85 1.63
C SER A 35 -17.20 -14.71 0.46
N PHE A 36 -17.86 -15.85 0.74
CA PHE A 36 -18.43 -16.70 -0.30
C PHE A 36 -19.79 -16.18 -0.80
N ARG A 37 -20.56 -15.53 0.07
CA ARG A 37 -21.88 -14.97 -0.29
C ARG A 37 -21.78 -13.66 -1.07
N TYR A 38 -20.75 -12.85 -0.82
CA TYR A 38 -20.49 -11.62 -1.55
C TYR A 38 -19.01 -11.50 -1.95
N PRO A 39 -18.61 -12.05 -3.11
CA PRO A 39 -17.21 -12.06 -3.54
C PRO A 39 -16.62 -10.66 -3.75
N ASN A 40 -17.47 -9.64 -3.94
CA ASN A 40 -17.07 -8.26 -4.25
C ASN A 40 -17.44 -7.24 -3.17
N LEU A 41 -17.95 -7.65 -1.99
CA LEU A 41 -18.41 -6.71 -0.95
C LEU A 41 -17.29 -5.75 -0.49
N HIS A 42 -16.04 -6.24 -0.46
CA HIS A 42 -14.90 -5.40 -0.12
C HIS A 42 -14.64 -4.33 -1.20
N SER A 43 -14.83 -4.68 -2.47
CA SER A 43 -14.67 -3.74 -3.60
C SER A 43 -15.74 -2.65 -3.58
N SER A 44 -17.01 -3.03 -3.36
CA SER A 44 -18.12 -2.06 -3.30
C SER A 44 -17.99 -1.09 -2.12
N ILE A 45 -17.61 -1.58 -0.94
CA ILE A 45 -17.40 -0.73 0.25
C ILE A 45 -16.26 0.27 0.01
N MET A 46 -15.17 -0.16 -0.65
CA MET A 46 -14.04 0.73 -0.95
C MET A 46 -14.40 1.78 -2.01
N ALA A 47 -15.19 1.42 -3.02
CA ALA A 47 -15.68 2.36 -4.04
C ALA A 47 -16.54 3.47 -3.42
N ASP A 48 -17.54 3.12 -2.59
CA ASP A 48 -18.41 4.10 -1.92
C ASP A 48 -17.61 5.04 -0.99
N ALA A 49 -16.61 4.49 -0.30
CA ALA A 49 -15.72 5.26 0.56
C ALA A 49 -14.80 6.20 -0.22
N ILE A 50 -14.38 5.85 -1.44
CA ILE A 50 -13.57 6.70 -2.31
C ILE A 50 -14.43 7.82 -2.90
N GLU A 51 -15.63 7.51 -3.39
CA GLU A 51 -16.54 8.50 -3.98
C GLU A 51 -16.93 9.59 -2.97
N SER A 52 -17.30 9.19 -1.75
CA SER A 52 -17.61 10.15 -0.67
C SER A 52 -16.41 11.04 -0.30
N LYS A 53 -15.19 10.51 -0.33
CA LYS A 53 -13.96 11.30 -0.11
C LYS A 53 -13.70 12.27 -1.25
N ILE A 54 -13.91 11.86 -2.50
CA ILE A 54 -13.77 12.72 -3.68
C ILE A 54 -14.79 13.86 -3.63
N LYS A 55 -16.05 13.56 -3.28
CA LYS A 55 -17.13 14.56 -3.17
C LYS A 55 -16.88 15.60 -2.08
N ASN A 56 -16.30 15.18 -0.96
CA ASN A 56 -15.98 16.07 0.17
C ASN A 56 -14.55 16.62 0.13
N TYR A 57 -13.82 16.40 -0.97
CA TYR A 57 -12.43 16.82 -1.11
C TYR A 57 -12.32 18.36 -1.12
N ARG A 58 -11.45 18.90 -0.27
CA ARG A 58 -11.14 20.34 -0.21
C ARG A 58 -9.69 20.63 -0.59
N THR A 59 -8.77 19.90 0.01
CA THR A 59 -7.33 20.01 -0.22
C THR A 59 -6.68 18.65 0.07
N ALA A 60 -5.42 18.49 -0.33
CA ALA A 60 -4.67 17.27 -0.04
C ALA A 60 -4.55 17.04 1.48
N PRO A 61 -4.85 15.82 1.96
CA PRO A 61 -4.67 15.48 3.37
C PRO A 61 -3.18 15.37 3.72
N PHE A 62 -2.89 15.38 5.02
CA PHE A 62 -1.55 15.07 5.52
C PHE A 62 -1.14 13.64 5.15
N ASP A 63 0.05 13.49 4.57
CA ASP A 63 0.67 12.20 4.25
C ASP A 63 1.86 11.96 5.16
N SER A 64 1.78 10.94 6.02
CA SER A 64 2.83 10.59 6.97
C SER A 64 4.14 10.14 6.31
N ARG A 65 4.13 9.78 5.02
CA ARG A 65 5.35 9.48 4.24
C ARG A 65 6.16 10.74 3.96
N PHE A 66 5.52 11.91 3.97
CA PHE A 66 6.12 13.19 3.65
C PHE A 66 5.85 14.22 4.78
N PRO A 67 6.36 13.98 6.01
CA PRO A 67 6.04 14.81 7.17
C PRO A 67 6.77 16.16 7.19
N ASN A 68 7.79 16.34 6.36
CA ASN A 68 8.64 17.53 6.34
C ASN A 68 8.02 18.66 5.51
N THR A 69 8.46 19.89 5.74
CA THR A 69 8.00 21.08 4.98
C THR A 69 8.25 20.98 3.48
N ASN A 70 9.32 20.30 3.04
CA ASN A 70 9.59 20.11 1.61
C ASN A 70 8.65 19.04 1.02
N GLN A 71 7.60 19.50 0.33
CA GLN A 71 6.57 18.66 -0.30
C GLN A 71 6.87 18.26 -1.75
N THR A 72 8.09 18.53 -2.26
CA THR A 72 8.49 18.21 -3.64
C THR A 72 8.30 16.72 -3.97
N ARG A 73 8.68 15.83 -3.05
CA ARG A 73 8.54 14.38 -3.22
C ARG A 73 7.07 13.93 -3.18
N ASN A 74 6.24 14.59 -2.38
CA ASN A 74 4.81 14.31 -2.31
C ASN A 74 4.13 14.65 -3.64
N CYS A 75 4.39 15.86 -4.14
CA CYS A 75 3.92 16.31 -5.45
C CYS A 75 4.33 15.32 -6.56
N PHE A 76 5.64 15.06 -6.69
CA PHE A 76 6.15 14.20 -7.76
C PHE A 76 5.62 12.76 -7.68
N GLN A 77 5.50 12.20 -6.48
CA GLN A 77 4.97 10.85 -6.30
C GLN A 77 3.50 10.74 -6.74
N ASN A 78 2.65 11.70 -6.37
CA ASN A 78 1.24 11.69 -6.78
C ASN A 78 1.06 11.92 -8.29
N TYR A 79 1.92 12.74 -8.90
CA TYR A 79 1.95 12.90 -10.36
C TYR A 79 2.26 11.56 -11.05
N LEU A 80 3.32 10.87 -10.63
CA LEU A 80 3.65 9.55 -11.16
C LEU A 80 2.55 8.51 -10.91
N ASP A 81 1.96 8.49 -9.73
CA ASP A 81 0.91 7.54 -9.36
C ASP A 81 -0.34 7.75 -10.23
N PHE A 82 -0.70 8.99 -10.55
CA PHE A 82 -1.78 9.28 -11.49
C PHE A 82 -1.50 8.67 -12.88
N HIS A 83 -0.35 8.96 -13.49
CA HIS A 83 -0.05 8.45 -14.83
C HIS A 83 0.07 6.92 -14.86
N ARG A 84 0.69 6.32 -13.84
CA ARG A 84 0.80 4.85 -13.72
C ARG A 84 -0.56 4.18 -13.55
N CYS A 85 -1.40 4.75 -12.67
CA CYS A 85 -2.75 4.27 -12.45
C CYS A 85 -3.57 4.36 -13.73
N ASN A 86 -3.56 5.53 -14.37
CA ASN A 86 -4.31 5.77 -15.60
C ASN A 86 -3.87 4.83 -16.72
N LYS A 87 -2.55 4.65 -16.91
CA LYS A 87 -1.99 3.73 -17.88
C LYS A 87 -2.40 2.27 -17.59
N ALA A 88 -2.19 1.81 -16.36
CA ALA A 88 -2.48 0.42 -15.98
C ALA A 88 -3.97 0.06 -16.06
N LEU A 89 -4.88 1.01 -15.84
CA LEU A 89 -6.33 0.81 -15.96
C LEU A 89 -6.80 0.96 -17.41
N SER A 90 -6.26 1.92 -18.15
CA SER A 90 -6.58 2.10 -19.58
C SER A 90 -6.12 0.91 -20.42
N GLU A 91 -4.95 0.34 -20.12
CA GLU A 91 -4.47 -0.89 -20.79
C GLU A 91 -5.35 -2.12 -20.53
N LYS A 92 -6.17 -2.08 -19.47
CA LYS A 92 -7.07 -3.16 -19.07
C LYS A 92 -8.54 -2.85 -19.38
N ASP A 93 -8.82 -1.72 -20.04
CA ASP A 93 -10.17 -1.21 -20.29
C ASP A 93 -11.02 -1.15 -19.00
N GLN A 94 -10.41 -0.76 -17.88
CA GLN A 94 -11.04 -0.63 -16.57
C GLN A 94 -11.37 0.82 -16.23
N ASP A 95 -12.29 1.01 -15.28
CA ASP A 95 -12.68 2.33 -14.79
C ASP A 95 -11.49 3.09 -14.17
N THR A 96 -11.22 4.29 -14.67
CA THR A 96 -10.13 5.17 -14.21
C THR A 96 -10.53 6.07 -13.04
N SER A 97 -11.78 6.01 -12.58
CA SER A 97 -12.25 6.78 -11.41
C SER A 97 -11.37 6.66 -10.15
N PRO A 98 -10.70 5.52 -9.84
CA PRO A 98 -9.80 5.45 -8.69
C PRO A 98 -8.56 6.35 -8.84
N CYS A 99 -8.14 6.65 -10.08
CA CYS A 99 -6.99 7.48 -10.36
C CYS A 99 -7.26 8.99 -10.13
N ASP A 100 -8.53 9.40 -10.17
CA ASP A 100 -8.94 10.81 -10.00
C ASP A 100 -8.53 11.38 -8.64
N TRP A 101 -8.42 10.52 -7.63
CA TRP A 101 -7.90 10.91 -6.33
C TRP A 101 -6.48 11.49 -6.45
N TYR A 102 -5.58 10.78 -7.13
CA TYR A 102 -4.20 11.25 -7.34
C TYR A 102 -4.18 12.53 -8.16
N GLN A 103 -5.09 12.65 -9.12
CA GLN A 103 -5.21 13.86 -9.93
C GLN A 103 -5.50 15.11 -9.10
N ARG A 104 -6.45 15.00 -8.17
CA ARG A 104 -6.81 16.10 -7.25
C ARG A 104 -5.67 16.44 -6.29
N VAL A 105 -4.96 15.42 -5.80
CA VAL A 105 -3.85 15.60 -4.86
C VAL A 105 -2.65 16.29 -5.52
N TYR A 106 -2.17 15.81 -6.67
CA TYR A 106 -1.01 16.49 -7.29
C TYR A 106 -1.37 17.89 -7.78
N LYS A 107 -2.60 18.13 -8.30
CA LYS A 107 -3.04 19.47 -8.71
C LYS A 107 -3.13 20.48 -7.56
N SER A 108 -3.32 20.02 -6.33
CA SER A 108 -3.38 20.91 -5.15
C SER A 108 -2.01 21.18 -4.52
N ILE A 109 -1.05 20.26 -4.63
CA ILE A 109 0.28 20.39 -4.02
C ILE A 109 1.32 20.90 -5.01
N CYS A 110 1.25 20.49 -6.28
CA CYS A 110 2.26 20.80 -7.27
C CYS A 110 2.14 22.22 -7.82
N PRO A 111 3.25 22.94 -7.99
CA PRO A 111 3.28 24.14 -8.83
C PRO A 111 2.85 23.80 -10.26
N SER A 112 1.97 24.60 -10.86
CA SER A 112 1.47 24.38 -12.23
C SER A 112 2.60 24.34 -13.26
N VAL A 113 3.64 25.16 -13.08
CA VAL A 113 4.83 25.18 -13.95
C VAL A 113 5.52 23.81 -13.99
N TRP A 114 5.61 23.10 -12.87
CA TRP A 114 6.23 21.78 -12.85
C TRP A 114 5.40 20.75 -13.60
N VAL A 115 4.08 20.78 -13.37
CA VAL A 115 3.13 19.88 -14.05
C VAL A 115 3.20 20.08 -15.56
N ASN A 116 3.10 21.32 -16.03
CA ASN A 116 3.16 21.62 -17.47
C ASN A 116 4.48 21.13 -18.11
N ASN A 117 5.63 21.39 -17.47
CA ASN A 117 6.92 20.94 -17.99
C ASN A 117 7.02 19.41 -18.02
N TRP A 118 6.42 18.71 -17.06
CA TRP A 118 6.40 17.25 -17.06
C TRP A 118 5.42 16.69 -18.09
N ASP A 119 4.27 17.33 -18.28
CA ASP A 119 3.29 16.97 -19.30
C ASP A 119 3.92 17.09 -20.71
N GLU A 120 4.59 18.22 -21.00
CA GLU A 120 5.37 18.41 -22.23
C GLU A 120 6.46 17.34 -22.40
N GLY A 121 7.13 16.97 -21.31
CA GLY A 121 8.12 15.89 -21.31
C GLY A 121 7.52 14.52 -21.61
N ILE A 122 6.31 14.23 -21.14
CA ILE A 122 5.60 12.98 -21.43
C ILE A 122 5.16 12.94 -22.89
N GLU A 123 4.54 14.01 -23.39
CA GLU A 123 4.13 14.12 -24.79
C GLU A 123 5.32 14.05 -25.75
N GLY A 124 6.44 14.69 -25.38
CA GLY A 124 7.68 14.65 -26.13
C GLY A 124 8.54 13.39 -25.92
N GLY A 125 8.12 12.44 -25.08
CA GLY A 125 8.86 11.21 -24.80
C GLY A 125 10.22 11.41 -24.10
N SER A 126 10.47 12.58 -23.52
CA SER A 126 11.72 12.95 -22.86
C SER A 126 11.64 12.90 -21.32
N PHE A 127 10.48 12.53 -20.77
CA PHE A 127 10.25 12.45 -19.34
C PHE A 127 11.14 11.38 -18.67
N ALA A 128 11.92 11.79 -17.67
CA ALA A 128 12.87 10.92 -16.97
C ALA A 128 12.20 9.94 -15.97
N GLY A 129 10.94 10.20 -15.59
CA GLY A 129 10.20 9.33 -14.67
C GLY A 129 9.59 8.12 -15.38
N ARG A 130 9.48 6.99 -14.67
CA ARG A 130 8.81 5.78 -15.20
C ARG A 130 7.30 5.89 -14.99
N VAL A 131 6.54 6.03 -16.06
CA VAL A 131 5.07 6.11 -16.12
C VAL A 131 4.45 5.03 -16.97
#